data_AF-A0A2G9MMR5-F1
#
_entry.id   AF-A0A2G9MMR5-F1
#
_cell.length_a   1.000
_cell.length_b   1.000
_cell.length_c   1.000
_cell.angle_alpha   90.00
_cell.angle_beta   90.00
_cell.angle_gamma   90.00
#
_symmetry.space_group_name_H-M   'P 1'
#
loop_
_entity.id
_entity.type
_entity.pdbx_description
1 polymer ?
#
loop_
_entity_poly.entity_id
_entity_poly.type
_entity_poly.pdbx_seq_one_letter_code
_entity_poly.pdbx_strand_id
1 'polypeptide(L)' 'MKEGGVLATYSCARKVRDALKNAGFSVKDEPCVGRRSPSTIAYFSKI' A
#
# COMPACT_ATOMS: atom_id res chain seq x y z
N MET A 1 3.94 9.03 -9.37
CA MET A 1 4.22 7.66 -9.89
C MET A 1 3.69 7.58 -11.31
N LYS A 2 4.18 6.63 -12.14
CA LYS A 2 3.51 6.34 -13.41
C LYS A 2 2.13 5.76 -13.10
N GLU A 3 1.17 6.05 -13.97
CA GLU A 3 -0.17 5.48 -13.87
C GLU A 3 -0.09 3.95 -13.94
N GLY A 4 -0.80 3.28 -13.03
CA GLY A 4 -0.68 1.82 -12.83
C GLY A 4 0.56 1.39 -12.02
N GLY A 5 1.35 2.34 -11.51
CA GLY A 5 2.48 2.06 -10.64
C GLY A 5 2.06 1.41 -9.32
N VAL A 6 2.85 0.45 -8.85
CA VAL A 6 2.59 -0.28 -7.60
C VAL A 6 3.71 -0.02 -6.61
N LEU A 7 3.36 0.31 -5.37
CA LEU A 7 4.27 0.44 -4.24
C LEU A 7 3.99 -0.70 -3.27
N ALA A 8 4.98 -1.54 -3.00
CA ALA A 8 4.89 -2.58 -1.98
C ALA A 8 5.80 -2.26 -0.80
N THR A 9 5.28 -2.39 0.42
CA THR A 9 6.06 -2.20 1.66
C THR A 9 5.71 -3.26 2.69
N TYR A 10 6.72 -3.69 3.46
CA TYR A 10 6.56 -4.63 4.57
C TYR A 10 5.88 -3.97 5.79
N SER A 11 5.79 -2.64 5.80
CA SER A 11 5.22 -1.88 6.91
C SER A 11 3.71 -1.87 6.84
N CYS A 12 3.07 -2.40 7.87
CA CYS A 12 1.63 -2.38 8.05
C CYS A 12 1.17 -1.23 8.96
N ALA A 13 2.00 -0.21 9.19
CA ALA A 13 1.68 0.87 10.11
C ALA A 13 0.49 1.71 9.61
N ARG A 14 -0.50 1.96 10.47
CA ARG A 14 -1.71 2.74 10.14
C ARG A 14 -1.36 4.11 9.55
N LYS A 15 -0.44 4.84 10.18
CA LYS A 15 0.00 6.17 9.72
C LYS A 15 0.52 6.15 8.27
N VAL A 16 1.22 5.08 7.88
CA VAL A 16 1.76 4.94 6.52
C VAL A 16 0.63 4.68 5.52
N ARG A 17 -0.32 3.80 5.86
CA ARG A 17 -1.47 3.51 4.99
C ARG A 17 -2.38 4.72 4.81
N ASP A 18 -2.61 5.48 5.88
CA ASP A 18 -3.42 6.69 5.83
C ASP A 18 -2.73 7.79 4.99
N ALA A 19 -1.41 7.94 5.12
CA ALA A 19 -0.63 8.84 4.28
C ALA A 19 -0.67 8.44 2.79
N LEU A 20 -0.55 7.14 2.49
CA LEU A 20 -0.65 6.62 1.12
C LEU A 20 -2.04 6.88 0.53
N LYS A 21 -3.12 6.66 1.29
CA LYS A 21 -4.49 7.00 0.86
C LYS A 21 -4.64 8.49 0.57
N ASN A 22 -4.13 9.36 1.45
CA ASN A 22 -4.15 10.81 1.26
C ASN A 22 -3.33 11.27 0.05
N ALA A 23 -2.26 10.55 -0.29
CA ALA A 23 -1.47 10.79 -1.49
C ALA A 23 -2.13 10.27 -2.79
N GLY A 24 -3.37 9.77 -2.72
CA GLY A 24 -4.14 9.30 -3.87
C GLY A 24 -3.88 7.85 -4.26
N PHE A 25 -3.29 7.06 -3.37
CA PHE A 25 -3.12 5.62 -3.63
C PHE A 25 -4.30 4.81 -3.13
N SER A 26 -4.66 3.78 -3.90
CA SER A 26 -5.54 2.71 -3.41
C SER A 26 -4.69 1.71 -2.62
N VAL A 27 -4.91 1.61 -1.31
CA VAL A 27 -4.10 0.78 -0.41
C VAL A 27 -4.84 -0.51 -0.07
N LYS A 28 -4.19 -1.66 -0.27
CA LYS A 28 -4.66 -2.99 0.11
C LYS A 28 -3.74 -3.66 1.11
N ASP A 29 -4.35 -4.49 1.95
CA ASP A 29 -3.65 -5.42 2.81
C ASP A 29 -3.47 -6.73 2.05
N GLU A 30 -2.22 -7.11 1.87
CA GLU A 30 -1.78 -8.15 0.94
C GLU A 30 -1.01 -9.25 1.69
N PRO A 31 -0.79 -10.43 1.07
CA PRO A 31 -0.69 -11.67 1.82
C PRO A 31 0.47 -11.70 2.80
N CYS A 32 0.17 -12.29 3.95
CA CYS A 32 1.10 -12.65 4.99
C CYS A 32 1.96 -13.84 4.56
N VAL A 33 2.91 -13.65 3.64
CA VAL A 33 3.86 -14.72 3.27
C VAL A 33 4.96 -14.81 4.33
N GLY A 34 4.93 -15.88 5.15
CA GLY A 34 5.97 -16.14 6.16
C GLY A 34 6.02 -15.15 7.34
N ARG A 35 5.03 -14.27 7.50
CA ARG A 35 4.90 -13.32 8.63
C ARG A 35 3.51 -13.37 9.23
N ARG A 36 3.40 -12.98 10.51
CA ARG A 36 2.11 -12.82 11.18
C ARG A 36 1.33 -11.60 10.69
N SER A 37 2.03 -10.50 10.43
CA SER A 37 1.42 -9.22 10.05
C SER A 37 1.32 -9.06 8.53
N PRO A 38 0.23 -8.46 8.02
CA PRO A 38 0.03 -8.25 6.59
C PRO A 38 1.05 -7.28 6.01
N SER A 39 1.25 -7.38 4.70
CA SER A 39 2.02 -6.38 3.95
C SER A 39 1.08 -5.33 3.37
N THR A 40 1.62 -4.18 3.01
CA THR A 40 0.84 -3.09 2.40
C THR A 40 1.25 -2.94 0.94
N ILE A 41 0.28 -3.04 0.03
CA ILE A 41 0.47 -2.71 -1.38
C ILE A 41 -0.42 -1.51 -1.72
N ALA A 42 0.17 -0.50 -2.35
CA ALA A 42 -0.50 0.72 -2.76
C ALA A 42 -0.45 0.85 -4.28
N TYR A 43 -1.61 0.99 -4.90
CA TYR A 43 -1.78 1.12 -6.34
C TYR A 43 -2.01 2.60 -6.68
N PHE A 44 -1.18 3.13 -7.57
CA PHE A 44 -1.33 4.49 -8.06
C PHE A 44 -2.23 4.51 -9.30
N SER A 45 -3.45 5.00 -9.13
CA SER A 45 -4.37 5.29 -10.23
C SER A 45 -4.63 6.79 -10.22
N LYS A 46 -4.39 7.44 -11.36
CA LYS A 46 -4.69 8.85 -11.53
C LYS A 46 -6.18 8.91 -11.92
N ILE A 47 -7.02 9.43 -11.02
CA ILE A 47 -8.40 9.80 -11.34
C ILE A 47 -8.38 11.20 -11.95
#